data_AF-A0A5J4WU14-F1
#
_entry.id   AF-A0A5J4WU14-F1
#
_cell.length_a   1.000
_cell.length_b   1.000
_cell.length_c   1.000
_cell.angle_alpha   90.00
_cell.angle_beta   90.00
_cell.angle_gamma   90.00
#
_symmetry.space_group_name_H-M   'P 1'
#
loop_
_entity.id
_entity.type
_entity.pdbx_description
1 polymer ?
#
loop_
_entity_poly.entity_id
_entity_poly.type
_entity_poly.pdbx_seq_one_letter_code
_entity_poly.pdbx_strand_id
1 'polypeptide(L)'
;HFLEFIVRKNEEKKKNIGEIKEKEKEKDGKASSSSSQKNQSQRRLELVNRYILPSQKQNQVVLTALAILGLADKMHLKDQEKQFKESYILEKYELDIKESKQNGDIEFKFAPGSLNNVGVSGKKATYNTSNYKTVIFDPPIISSEYGPIVRCDITFDSCSSNYCGFGLIMSDFVIPDGNRAYNSNPWQAFMLMYHQDGNVYHCGNTWSGNSSYGSGHRLAIEVDMSKKPHVAYFFYNDNEQSQYVQGIPESVKFFVCVYI
;
A
#
# COMPACT_ATOMS: atom_id res chain seq x y z
N HIS A 1 -14.60 -5.03 12.75
CA HIS A 1 -13.57 -4.35 11.96
C HIS A 1 -12.56 -3.53 12.78
N PHE A 2 -12.89 -2.35 13.33
CA PHE A 2 -11.88 -1.43 13.92
C PHE A 2 -10.98 -2.07 15.02
N LEU A 3 -11.56 -2.82 15.96
CA LEU A 3 -10.80 -3.53 16.99
C LEU A 3 -9.88 -4.62 16.39
N GLU A 4 -10.29 -5.29 15.32
CA GLU A 4 -9.49 -6.32 14.66
C GLU A 4 -8.33 -5.71 13.87
N PHE A 5 -8.49 -4.52 13.30
CA PHE A 5 -7.38 -3.76 12.70
C PHE A 5 -6.32 -3.42 13.77
N ILE A 6 -6.73 -2.95 14.95
CA ILE A 6 -5.83 -2.68 16.07
C ILE A 6 -5.18 -3.97 16.60
N VAL A 7 -5.93 -5.08 16.71
CA VAL A 7 -5.36 -6.39 17.11
C VAL A 7 -4.32 -6.85 16.09
N ARG A 8 -4.67 -6.87 14.80
CA ARG A 8 -3.80 -7.28 13.69
C ARG A 8 -2.51 -6.46 13.62
N LYS A 9 -2.60 -5.12 13.72
CA LYS A 9 -1.40 -4.25 13.76
C LYS A 9 -0.55 -4.45 15.01
N ASN A 10 -1.15 -4.84 16.15
CA ASN A 10 -0.39 -5.24 17.33
C ASN A 10 0.23 -6.64 17.20
N GLU A 11 -0.36 -7.55 16.44
CA GLU A 11 0.17 -8.91 16.21
C GLU A 11 1.31 -8.92 15.18
N GLU A 12 1.17 -8.16 14.08
CA GLU A 12 2.26 -7.84 13.15
C GLU A 12 3.45 -7.24 13.92
N LYS A 13 3.20 -6.26 14.80
CA LYS A 13 4.25 -5.63 15.62
C LYS A 13 4.83 -6.56 16.70
N LYS A 14 4.05 -7.51 17.24
CA LYS A 14 4.53 -8.55 18.17
C LYS A 14 5.48 -9.54 17.49
N LYS A 15 5.22 -9.93 16.22
CA LYS A 15 6.16 -10.79 15.45
C LYS A 15 7.52 -10.11 15.30
N ASN A 16 7.53 -8.88 14.78
CA ASN A 16 8.78 -8.13 14.57
C ASN A 16 9.55 -7.89 15.88
N ILE A 17 8.86 -7.66 17.00
CA ILE A 17 9.49 -7.55 18.33
C ILE A 17 9.95 -8.91 18.88
N GLY A 18 9.29 -10.01 18.49
CA GLY A 18 9.71 -11.38 18.79
C GLY A 18 11.03 -11.73 18.11
N GLU A 19 11.14 -11.49 16.80
CA GLU A 19 12.35 -11.75 16.00
C GLU A 19 13.55 -10.90 16.45
N ILE A 20 13.31 -9.66 16.92
CA ILE A 20 14.35 -8.85 17.58
C ILE A 20 14.77 -9.49 18.92
N LYS A 21 13.81 -9.97 19.72
CA LYS A 21 14.07 -10.55 21.04
C LYS A 21 14.65 -11.96 21.01
N GLU A 22 14.49 -12.73 19.95
CA GLU A 22 15.23 -13.99 19.78
C GLU A 22 16.73 -13.72 19.54
N LYS A 23 17.06 -12.68 18.76
CA LYS A 23 18.44 -12.21 18.57
C LYS A 23 19.07 -11.61 19.85
N GLU A 24 18.26 -11.17 20.82
CA GLU A 24 18.73 -10.73 22.13
C GLU A 24 18.78 -11.86 23.18
N LYS A 25 17.89 -12.85 23.08
CA LYS A 25 17.81 -14.00 24.02
C LYS A 25 18.88 -15.06 23.83
N GLU A 26 19.67 -14.99 22.76
CA GLU A 26 20.88 -15.79 22.63
C GLU A 26 22.00 -15.36 23.61
N LYS A 27 21.80 -14.28 24.40
CA LYS A 27 22.81 -13.77 25.35
C LYS A 27 22.52 -13.97 26.85
N ASP A 28 21.28 -13.93 27.32
CA ASP A 28 20.99 -14.02 28.76
C ASP A 28 19.65 -14.74 29.08
N GLY A 29 19.59 -15.44 30.22
CA GLY A 29 18.42 -16.24 30.58
C GLY A 29 18.25 -16.57 32.07
N LYS A 30 17.04 -17.07 32.40
CA LYS A 30 16.48 -17.37 33.75
C LYS A 30 16.02 -16.10 34.50
N ALA A 31 14.97 -16.08 35.34
CA ALA A 31 14.11 -17.16 35.86
C ALA A 31 12.62 -16.73 36.06
N SER A 32 11.81 -17.69 36.54
CA SER A 32 10.42 -17.62 37.08
C SER A 32 10.10 -16.41 37.98
N SER A 33 8.92 -15.76 37.96
CA SER A 33 7.55 -16.20 38.37
C SER A 33 7.37 -16.39 39.90
N SER A 34 6.23 -16.14 40.56
CA SER A 34 4.83 -15.86 40.11
C SER A 34 4.28 -14.52 40.72
N SER A 35 3.06 -14.23 41.24
CA SER A 35 1.79 -14.94 41.58
C SER A 35 0.55 -14.00 41.44
N SER A 36 -0.68 -14.47 41.72
CA SER A 36 -1.98 -13.73 41.59
C SER A 36 -2.74 -13.71 42.95
N GLN A 37 -3.61 -12.75 43.33
CA GLN A 37 -4.90 -12.43 42.67
C GLN A 37 -5.45 -10.99 42.80
N LYS A 38 -4.88 -10.06 43.61
CA LYS A 38 -5.35 -8.64 43.73
C LYS A 38 -5.19 -7.79 42.45
N ASN A 39 -5.00 -8.42 41.30
CA ASN A 39 -3.91 -8.01 40.41
C ASN A 39 -4.36 -7.46 39.04
N GLN A 40 -5.65 -7.53 38.67
CA GLN A 40 -6.04 -7.24 37.27
C GLN A 40 -6.03 -5.74 36.91
N SER A 41 -6.54 -4.87 37.80
CA SER A 41 -6.52 -3.42 37.60
C SER A 41 -5.11 -2.83 37.73
N GLN A 42 -4.35 -3.28 38.73
CA GLN A 42 -2.96 -2.84 38.93
C GLN A 42 -2.03 -3.38 37.83
N ARG A 43 -2.15 -4.64 37.39
CA ARG A 43 -1.39 -5.12 36.20
C ARG A 43 -1.77 -4.37 34.92
N ARG A 44 -3.01 -3.93 34.73
CA ARG A 44 -3.35 -3.07 33.57
C ARG A 44 -2.59 -1.74 33.62
N LEU A 45 -2.53 -1.09 34.79
CA LEU A 45 -1.80 0.16 34.97
C LEU A 45 -0.28 -0.04 34.89
N GLU A 46 0.25 -1.15 35.44
CA GLU A 46 1.65 -1.52 35.33
C GLU A 46 2.07 -1.91 33.91
N LEU A 47 1.22 -2.60 33.12
CA LEU A 47 1.55 -2.90 31.72
C LEU A 47 1.63 -1.62 30.88
N VAL A 48 0.78 -0.63 31.15
CA VAL A 48 0.89 0.70 30.56
C VAL A 48 2.23 1.32 30.96
N ASN A 49 2.49 1.48 32.27
CA ASN A 49 3.69 2.17 32.75
C ASN A 49 5.02 1.45 32.44
N ARG A 50 5.02 0.13 32.22
CA ARG A 50 6.23 -0.69 31.97
C ARG A 50 6.59 -0.85 30.48
N TYR A 51 5.69 -0.50 29.56
CA TYR A 51 5.91 -0.64 28.11
C TYR A 51 5.68 0.65 27.30
N ILE A 52 5.23 1.74 27.95
CA ILE A 52 4.80 2.96 27.27
C ILE A 52 5.51 4.17 27.87
N LEU A 53 6.75 4.37 27.39
CA LEU A 53 7.62 5.57 27.38
C LEU A 53 9.06 5.00 27.16
N PRO A 54 9.83 5.43 26.14
CA PRO A 54 9.83 6.79 25.58
C PRO A 54 9.66 6.87 24.04
N SER A 55 8.85 7.83 23.58
CA SER A 55 9.09 8.72 22.42
C SER A 55 7.82 9.47 22.04
N GLN A 56 7.93 10.71 21.55
CA GLN A 56 6.78 11.58 21.30
C GLN A 56 5.73 10.98 20.34
N LYS A 57 6.16 10.18 19.34
CA LYS A 57 5.24 9.50 18.41
C LYS A 57 4.46 8.32 19.03
N GLN A 58 4.89 7.76 20.16
CA GLN A 58 4.15 6.66 20.82
C GLN A 58 2.91 7.18 21.56
N ASN A 59 2.91 8.44 22.02
CA ASN A 59 1.80 9.02 22.77
C ASN A 59 0.47 9.00 21.98
N GLN A 60 0.51 9.18 20.66
CA GLN A 60 -0.71 9.36 19.85
C GLN A 60 -1.60 8.10 19.86
N VAL A 61 -1.02 6.91 19.67
CA VAL A 61 -1.75 5.62 19.74
C VAL A 61 -2.34 5.37 21.13
N VAL A 62 -1.67 5.85 22.17
CA VAL A 62 -2.07 5.71 23.58
C VAL A 62 -3.24 6.64 23.90
N LEU A 63 -3.19 7.88 23.42
CA LEU A 63 -4.29 8.84 23.50
C LEU A 63 -5.53 8.32 22.75
N THR A 64 -5.36 7.79 21.53
CA THR A 64 -6.44 7.12 20.78
C THR A 64 -7.08 5.99 21.58
N ALA A 65 -6.28 5.11 22.19
CA ALA A 65 -6.80 4.00 23.00
C ALA A 65 -7.54 4.48 24.27
N LEU A 66 -7.04 5.51 24.96
CA LEU A 66 -7.65 6.06 26.18
C LEU A 66 -8.94 6.83 25.91
N ALA A 67 -9.01 7.57 24.79
CA ALA A 67 -10.22 8.25 24.33
C ALA A 67 -11.32 7.23 23.97
N ILE A 68 -10.99 6.21 23.18
CA ILE A 68 -11.96 5.19 22.72
C ILE A 68 -12.50 4.34 23.88
N LEU A 69 -11.74 4.19 24.97
CA LEU A 69 -12.18 3.51 26.20
C LEU A 69 -12.97 4.40 27.16
N GLY A 70 -13.24 5.68 26.83
CA GLY A 70 -13.97 6.60 27.70
C GLY A 70 -13.25 6.95 29.00
N LEU A 71 -11.90 6.87 29.01
CA LEU A 71 -11.08 7.08 30.22
C LEU A 71 -10.50 8.50 30.33
N ALA A 72 -10.65 9.34 29.29
CA ALA A 72 -10.08 10.68 29.22
C ALA A 72 -10.51 11.62 30.38
N ASP A 73 -11.74 11.47 30.89
CA ASP A 73 -12.23 12.17 32.09
C ASP A 73 -11.31 12.00 33.30
N LYS A 74 -10.70 10.82 33.47
CA LYS A 74 -9.84 10.49 34.63
C LYS A 74 -8.40 10.99 34.49
N MET A 75 -8.06 11.64 33.38
CA MET A 75 -6.71 12.11 33.07
C MET A 75 -6.66 13.58 32.65
N HIS A 76 -7.79 14.29 32.68
CA HIS A 76 -7.94 15.69 32.25
C HIS A 76 -7.56 15.96 30.76
N LEU A 77 -7.63 14.94 29.89
CA LEU A 77 -7.14 15.02 28.50
C LEU A 77 -8.20 15.48 27.48
N LYS A 78 -9.23 16.22 27.90
CA LYS A 78 -10.41 16.54 27.06
C LYS A 78 -10.06 17.30 25.79
N ASP A 79 -9.12 18.24 25.86
CA ASP A 79 -8.73 19.04 24.69
C ASP A 79 -7.95 18.21 23.66
N GLN A 80 -7.17 17.22 24.10
CA GLN A 80 -6.47 16.28 23.21
C GLN A 80 -7.43 15.26 22.60
N GLU A 81 -8.42 14.79 23.37
CA GLU A 81 -9.52 13.96 22.84
C GLU A 81 -10.35 14.73 21.81
N LYS A 82 -10.66 16.00 22.08
CA LYS A 82 -11.37 16.89 21.16
C LYS A 82 -10.57 17.09 19.87
N GLN A 83 -9.32 17.50 19.97
CA GLN A 83 -8.43 17.67 18.81
C GLN A 83 -8.30 16.39 17.99
N PHE A 84 -8.19 15.22 18.63
CA PHE A 84 -8.14 13.93 17.94
C PHE A 84 -9.45 13.60 17.21
N LYS A 85 -10.60 13.87 17.83
CA LYS A 85 -11.92 13.72 17.18
C LYS A 85 -12.08 14.67 16.00
N GLU A 86 -11.65 15.92 16.14
CA GLU A 86 -11.69 16.92 15.07
C GLU A 86 -10.76 16.53 13.91
N SER A 87 -9.52 16.08 14.18
CA SER A 87 -8.63 15.58 13.13
C SER A 87 -9.15 14.31 12.45
N TYR A 88 -9.75 13.38 13.20
CA TYR A 88 -10.32 12.15 12.64
C TYR A 88 -11.57 12.43 11.78
N ILE A 89 -12.41 13.39 12.18
CA ILE A 89 -13.55 13.85 11.37
C ILE A 89 -13.06 14.52 10.08
N LEU A 90 -12.01 15.34 10.13
CA LEU A 90 -11.41 15.96 8.94
C LEU A 90 -10.75 14.92 8.01
N GLU A 91 -9.99 13.97 8.56
CA GLU A 91 -9.37 12.87 7.80
C GLU A 91 -10.42 12.00 7.12
N LYS A 92 -11.51 11.65 7.83
CA LYS A 92 -12.65 10.95 7.21
C LYS A 92 -13.33 11.81 6.15
N TYR A 93 -13.61 13.09 6.41
CA TYR A 93 -14.28 13.96 5.45
C TYR A 93 -13.44 14.16 4.17
N GLU A 94 -12.11 14.19 4.29
CA GLU A 94 -11.20 14.14 3.16
C GLU A 94 -11.26 12.81 2.38
N LEU A 95 -11.43 11.68 3.05
CA LEU A 95 -11.61 10.37 2.41
C LEU A 95 -12.97 10.31 1.69
N ASP A 96 -14.05 10.74 2.33
CA ASP A 96 -15.40 10.81 1.75
C ASP A 96 -15.41 11.73 0.49
N ILE A 97 -14.62 12.83 0.49
CA ILE A 97 -14.40 13.72 -0.66
C ILE A 97 -13.52 13.10 -1.77
N LYS A 98 -12.64 12.15 -1.44
CA LYS A 98 -11.83 11.40 -2.41
C LYS A 98 -12.64 10.27 -3.05
N GLU A 99 -13.42 9.54 -2.26
CA GLU A 99 -14.32 8.47 -2.69
C GLU A 99 -15.44 8.99 -3.61
N SER A 100 -16.09 10.10 -3.24
CA SER A 100 -17.15 10.72 -4.07
C SER A 100 -16.67 11.21 -5.45
N LYS A 101 -15.35 11.32 -5.67
CA LYS A 101 -14.72 11.63 -6.97
C LYS A 101 -14.33 10.40 -7.78
N GLN A 102 -14.48 9.19 -7.24
CA GLN A 102 -14.17 7.91 -7.93
C GLN A 102 -15.43 7.19 -8.43
N ASN A 103 -16.62 7.74 -8.18
CA ASN A 103 -17.88 7.24 -8.74
C ASN A 103 -18.10 7.74 -10.19
N GLY A 104 -17.73 6.91 -11.17
CA GLY A 104 -17.90 7.20 -12.60
C GLY A 104 -16.61 6.96 -13.40
N ASP A 105 -16.54 7.50 -14.61
CA ASP A 105 -15.34 7.42 -15.46
C ASP A 105 -14.16 8.20 -14.85
N ILE A 106 -13.12 7.48 -14.42
CA ILE A 106 -11.89 8.10 -13.89
C ILE A 106 -11.00 8.52 -15.06
N GLU A 107 -10.85 9.84 -15.26
CA GLU A 107 -9.96 10.40 -16.27
C GLU A 107 -8.48 10.35 -15.82
N PHE A 108 -7.84 9.18 -16.01
CA PHE A 108 -6.41 9.02 -15.75
C PHE A 108 -5.54 9.94 -16.61
N LYS A 109 -4.56 10.58 -15.96
CA LYS A 109 -3.57 11.48 -16.55
C LYS A 109 -2.18 11.09 -16.09
N PHE A 110 -1.15 11.33 -16.91
CA PHE A 110 0.22 11.08 -16.50
C PHE A 110 0.63 12.04 -15.37
N ALA A 111 1.10 11.49 -14.26
CA ALA A 111 1.53 12.21 -13.07
C ALA A 111 2.70 13.15 -13.44
N PRO A 112 2.60 14.48 -13.24
CA PRO A 112 3.59 15.44 -13.74
C PRO A 112 5.03 15.16 -13.29
N GLY A 113 5.23 14.71 -12.04
CA GLY A 113 6.54 14.34 -11.51
C GLY A 113 7.22 13.15 -12.21
N SER A 114 6.49 12.39 -13.03
CA SER A 114 7.01 11.28 -13.84
C SER A 114 7.34 11.68 -15.29
N LEU A 115 7.06 12.92 -15.72
CA LEU A 115 7.17 13.33 -17.13
C LEU A 115 8.54 13.88 -17.57
N ASN A 116 9.57 13.83 -16.73
CA ASN A 116 10.92 14.24 -17.11
C ASN A 116 11.40 13.50 -18.38
N ASN A 117 11.74 14.25 -19.42
CA ASN A 117 12.12 13.76 -20.76
C ASN A 117 11.07 12.89 -21.48
N VAL A 118 9.79 12.99 -21.09
CA VAL A 118 8.66 12.30 -21.76
C VAL A 118 7.86 13.32 -22.58
N GLY A 119 7.72 13.08 -23.88
CA GLY A 119 6.76 13.79 -24.72
C GLY A 119 5.34 13.28 -24.46
N VAL A 120 4.37 14.19 -24.29
CA VAL A 120 2.96 13.84 -24.07
C VAL A 120 2.08 14.50 -25.14
N SER A 121 1.15 13.72 -25.70
CA SER A 121 0.13 14.21 -26.63
C SER A 121 -1.20 13.50 -26.32
N GLY A 122 -2.15 14.23 -25.73
CA GLY A 122 -3.39 13.65 -25.22
C GLY A 122 -3.12 12.50 -24.24
N LYS A 123 -3.69 11.32 -24.52
CA LYS A 123 -3.49 10.09 -23.72
C LYS A 123 -2.24 9.28 -24.10
N LYS A 124 -1.36 9.80 -24.97
CA LYS A 124 -0.10 9.13 -25.38
C LYS A 124 1.11 9.76 -24.72
N ALA A 125 1.94 8.93 -24.10
CA ALA A 125 3.31 9.27 -23.69
C ALA A 125 4.31 8.73 -24.74
N THR A 126 5.49 9.33 -24.83
CA THR A 126 6.57 8.90 -25.73
C THR A 126 7.93 9.24 -25.11
N TYR A 127 8.85 8.27 -25.12
CA TYR A 127 10.16 8.36 -24.49
C TYR A 127 11.20 7.76 -25.42
N ASN A 128 12.27 8.51 -25.70
CA ASN A 128 13.20 8.22 -26.79
C ASN A 128 14.66 8.16 -26.29
N THR A 129 14.90 7.53 -25.14
CA THR A 129 16.26 7.37 -24.58
C THR A 129 16.46 5.96 -24.03
N SER A 130 17.64 5.39 -24.23
CA SER A 130 17.97 4.02 -23.80
C SER A 130 18.34 3.97 -22.31
N ASN A 131 17.32 4.16 -21.49
CA ASN A 131 17.35 4.02 -20.04
C ASN A 131 15.95 3.62 -19.53
N TYR A 132 15.84 3.18 -18.27
CA TYR A 132 14.54 2.84 -17.69
C TYR A 132 13.74 4.10 -17.38
N LYS A 133 12.47 4.12 -17.79
CA LYS A 133 11.51 5.18 -17.47
C LYS A 133 10.27 4.58 -16.83
N THR A 134 9.86 5.16 -15.70
CA THR A 134 8.55 4.89 -15.09
C THR A 134 7.65 6.10 -15.29
N VAL A 135 6.45 5.88 -15.83
CA VAL A 135 5.38 6.87 -15.94
C VAL A 135 4.22 6.43 -15.06
N ILE A 136 3.82 7.27 -14.11
CA ILE A 136 2.79 6.98 -13.11
C ILE A 136 1.49 7.69 -13.54
N PHE A 137 0.32 7.11 -13.25
CA PHE A 137 -0.97 7.73 -13.54
C PHE A 137 -1.59 8.32 -12.27
N ASP A 138 -2.21 9.49 -12.40
CA ASP A 138 -3.05 10.14 -11.38
C ASP A 138 -4.50 10.22 -11.88
N PRO A 139 -5.52 10.18 -10.99
CA PRO A 139 -5.41 10.04 -9.53
C PRO A 139 -5.07 8.60 -9.09
N PRO A 140 -4.67 8.38 -7.82
CA PRO A 140 -4.66 7.03 -7.25
C PRO A 140 -6.08 6.45 -7.12
N ILE A 141 -6.19 5.13 -7.19
CA ILE A 141 -7.35 4.37 -6.69
C ILE A 141 -7.22 4.28 -5.17
N ILE A 142 -8.31 4.53 -4.45
CA ILE A 142 -8.33 4.51 -2.98
C ILE A 142 -9.42 3.52 -2.53
N SER A 143 -9.13 2.74 -1.51
CA SER A 143 -10.08 1.81 -0.91
C SER A 143 -11.00 2.52 0.09
N SER A 144 -12.28 2.12 0.10
CA SER A 144 -13.28 2.61 1.05
C SER A 144 -14.01 1.44 1.73
N GLU A 145 -15.15 1.73 2.37
CA GLU A 145 -16.04 0.72 2.95
C GLU A 145 -16.67 -0.17 1.87
N TYR A 146 -17.03 0.40 0.72
CA TYR A 146 -17.58 -0.34 -0.42
C TYR A 146 -16.55 -0.63 -1.51
N GLY A 147 -15.56 0.24 -1.69
CA GLY A 147 -14.37 0.03 -2.54
C GLY A 147 -14.66 0.03 -4.05
N PRO A 148 -14.10 0.98 -4.82
CA PRO A 148 -14.34 1.02 -6.27
C PRO A 148 -13.70 -0.18 -6.98
N ILE A 149 -14.35 -0.64 -8.05
CA ILE A 149 -13.75 -1.54 -9.05
C ILE A 149 -13.27 -0.66 -10.20
N VAL A 150 -11.96 -0.62 -10.45
CA VAL A 150 -11.34 0.32 -11.38
C VAL A 150 -10.45 -0.41 -12.37
N ARG A 151 -10.79 -0.32 -13.65
CA ARG A 151 -10.01 -0.86 -14.76
C ARG A 151 -9.25 0.24 -15.49
N CYS A 152 -7.99 -0.02 -15.83
CA CYS A 152 -7.20 0.81 -16.72
C CYS A 152 -6.66 -0.02 -17.88
N ASP A 153 -6.92 0.45 -19.09
CA ASP A 153 -6.51 -0.15 -20.35
C ASP A 153 -5.37 0.65 -21.00
N ILE A 154 -4.36 -0.05 -21.53
CA ILE A 154 -3.26 0.53 -22.29
C ILE A 154 -2.93 -0.27 -23.55
N THR A 155 -2.16 0.36 -24.45
CA THR A 155 -1.46 -0.28 -25.57
C THR A 155 -0.02 0.23 -25.61
N PHE A 156 0.93 -0.62 -25.98
CA PHE A 156 2.29 -0.20 -26.31
C PHE A 156 2.42 -0.01 -27.83
N ASP A 157 2.61 1.22 -28.32
CA ASP A 157 2.83 1.48 -29.75
C ASP A 157 4.14 0.85 -30.25
N SER A 158 5.16 0.85 -29.39
CA SER A 158 6.42 0.13 -29.59
C SER A 158 6.79 -0.54 -28.28
N CYS A 159 6.79 -1.87 -28.29
CA CYS A 159 7.46 -2.69 -27.29
C CYS A 159 8.45 -3.60 -28.03
N SER A 160 9.70 -3.13 -28.12
CA SER A 160 10.82 -3.92 -28.62
C SER A 160 11.25 -4.98 -27.59
N SER A 161 12.27 -5.77 -27.91
CA SER A 161 12.92 -6.73 -26.99
C SER A 161 13.45 -6.14 -25.68
N ASN A 162 13.35 -4.83 -25.47
CA ASN A 162 14.24 -4.08 -24.59
C ASN A 162 13.69 -3.85 -23.17
N TYR A 163 12.37 -4.07 -22.94
CA TYR A 163 11.61 -4.16 -21.66
C TYR A 163 10.38 -3.22 -21.63
N CYS A 164 9.20 -3.80 -21.38
CA CYS A 164 7.93 -3.10 -21.14
C CYS A 164 7.14 -3.82 -20.03
N GLY A 165 6.60 -3.05 -19.08
CA GLY A 165 5.75 -3.55 -18.00
C GLY A 165 4.62 -2.58 -17.65
N PHE A 166 3.46 -3.13 -17.28
CA PHE A 166 2.28 -2.39 -16.81
C PHE A 166 1.88 -2.89 -15.42
N GLY A 167 1.47 -2.00 -14.52
CA GLY A 167 1.39 -2.38 -13.11
C GLY A 167 0.70 -1.40 -12.17
N LEU A 168 0.73 -1.76 -10.89
CA LEU A 168 0.27 -0.97 -9.75
C LEU A 168 1.45 -0.63 -8.84
N ILE A 169 1.50 0.60 -8.35
CA ILE A 169 2.49 1.09 -7.39
C ILE A 169 1.78 1.73 -6.19
N MET A 170 2.34 1.62 -4.98
CA MET A 170 1.79 2.33 -3.82
C MET A 170 1.75 3.85 -4.08
N SER A 171 0.64 4.50 -3.71
CA SER A 171 0.34 5.88 -4.19
C SER A 171 1.27 6.98 -3.67
N ASP A 172 1.94 6.72 -2.55
CA ASP A 172 2.95 7.56 -1.90
C ASP A 172 4.36 7.34 -2.47
N PHE A 173 4.51 6.41 -3.42
CA PHE A 173 5.78 5.88 -3.87
C PHE A 173 6.10 6.22 -5.33
N VAL A 174 7.38 6.46 -5.63
CA VAL A 174 7.88 6.84 -6.96
C VAL A 174 9.18 6.10 -7.25
N ILE A 175 9.30 5.55 -8.46
CA ILE A 175 10.52 4.92 -8.96
C ILE A 175 11.33 6.00 -9.71
N PRO A 176 12.57 6.35 -9.28
CA PRO A 176 13.36 7.36 -9.97
C PRO A 176 13.79 6.91 -11.37
N ASP A 177 14.00 7.87 -12.27
CA ASP A 177 14.47 7.58 -13.63
C ASP A 177 15.76 6.76 -13.64
N GLY A 178 15.88 5.87 -14.63
CA GLY A 178 16.97 4.90 -14.78
C GLY A 178 16.89 3.66 -13.88
N ASN A 179 15.91 3.56 -12.99
CA ASN A 179 15.77 2.40 -12.09
C ASN A 179 14.82 1.33 -12.65
N ARG A 180 15.18 0.06 -12.44
CA ARG A 180 14.33 -1.09 -12.79
C ARG A 180 13.30 -1.34 -11.69
N ALA A 181 12.01 -1.24 -12.03
CA ALA A 181 10.91 -1.41 -11.09
C ALA A 181 10.90 -2.79 -10.38
N TYR A 182 11.15 -3.85 -11.16
CA TYR A 182 10.83 -5.24 -10.83
C TYR A 182 11.90 -6.01 -10.03
N ASN A 183 13.17 -5.62 -10.13
CA ASN A 183 14.30 -6.38 -9.56
C ASN A 183 15.30 -5.52 -8.76
N SER A 184 14.95 -4.27 -8.47
CA SER A 184 15.79 -3.37 -7.66
C SER A 184 15.15 -3.11 -6.30
N ASN A 185 15.97 -3.17 -5.26
CA ASN A 185 15.58 -2.84 -3.89
C ASN A 185 15.67 -1.31 -3.69
N PRO A 186 14.69 -0.65 -3.04
CA PRO A 186 13.49 -1.22 -2.42
C PRO A 186 12.26 -1.25 -3.35
N TRP A 187 12.39 -0.76 -4.60
CA TRP A 187 11.29 -0.56 -5.55
C TRP A 187 10.38 -1.77 -5.71
N GLN A 188 10.96 -2.97 -5.87
CA GLN A 188 10.24 -4.23 -6.08
C GLN A 188 9.25 -4.62 -4.95
N ALA A 189 9.35 -4.02 -3.77
CA ALA A 189 8.47 -4.29 -2.62
C ALA A 189 7.17 -3.48 -2.62
N PHE A 190 7.11 -2.39 -3.40
CA PHE A 190 5.99 -1.43 -3.40
C PHE A 190 5.22 -1.41 -4.72
N MET A 191 5.47 -2.41 -5.57
CA MET A 191 4.96 -2.51 -6.94
C MET A 191 4.46 -3.92 -7.26
N LEU A 192 3.57 -3.99 -8.25
CA LEU A 192 3.06 -5.18 -8.91
C LEU A 192 3.13 -4.90 -10.42
N MET A 193 3.68 -5.80 -11.23
CA MET A 193 3.85 -5.56 -12.67
C MET A 193 3.63 -6.82 -13.51
N TYR A 194 2.79 -6.70 -14.52
CA TYR A 194 2.68 -7.63 -15.65
C TYR A 194 3.69 -7.20 -16.72
N HIS A 195 4.51 -8.13 -17.19
CA HIS A 195 5.65 -7.90 -18.06
C HIS A 195 5.46 -8.56 -19.44
N GLN A 196 6.18 -8.04 -20.46
CA GLN A 196 6.07 -8.46 -21.86
C GLN A 196 6.26 -9.97 -22.11
N ASP A 197 6.98 -10.68 -21.23
CA ASP A 197 7.21 -12.12 -21.33
C ASP A 197 6.08 -12.99 -20.76
N GLY A 198 5.03 -12.38 -20.20
CA GLY A 198 3.91 -13.07 -19.55
C GLY A 198 4.06 -13.26 -18.05
N ASN A 199 5.15 -12.78 -17.43
CA ASN A 199 5.37 -12.88 -16.00
C ASN A 199 4.70 -11.73 -15.22
N VAL A 200 4.30 -12.03 -13.98
CA VAL A 200 3.86 -11.08 -12.96
C VAL A 200 4.94 -10.99 -11.88
N TYR A 201 5.43 -9.78 -11.60
CA TYR A 201 6.45 -9.49 -10.59
C TYR A 201 5.85 -8.75 -9.39
N HIS A 202 6.15 -9.22 -8.18
CA HIS A 202 5.73 -8.57 -6.93
C HIS A 202 6.59 -9.00 -5.74
N CYS A 203 7.02 -8.05 -4.89
CA CYS A 203 7.85 -8.29 -3.71
C CYS A 203 9.14 -9.10 -3.99
N GLY A 204 9.69 -8.98 -5.20
CA GLY A 204 10.85 -9.79 -5.65
C GLY A 204 10.52 -11.22 -6.09
N ASN A 205 9.26 -11.65 -6.02
CA ASN A 205 8.80 -12.92 -6.59
C ASN A 205 8.42 -12.73 -8.06
N THR A 206 8.40 -13.85 -8.80
CA THR A 206 7.97 -13.92 -10.20
C THR A 206 6.96 -15.06 -10.35
N TRP A 207 5.83 -14.80 -10.99
CA TRP A 207 4.81 -15.81 -11.31
C TRP A 207 4.54 -15.83 -12.82
N SER A 208 4.58 -17.01 -13.42
CA SER A 208 4.28 -17.22 -14.84
C SER A 208 2.85 -17.73 -15.03
N GLY A 209 2.35 -17.71 -16.28
CA GLY A 209 1.03 -18.25 -16.63
C GLY A 209 0.05 -17.24 -17.22
N ASN A 210 0.44 -15.97 -17.37
CA ASN A 210 -0.26 -15.01 -18.23
C ASN A 210 0.37 -15.02 -19.63
N SER A 211 -0.34 -14.50 -20.63
CA SER A 211 0.16 -14.40 -22.01
C SER A 211 1.30 -13.39 -22.10
N SER A 212 2.30 -13.69 -22.92
CA SER A 212 3.29 -12.69 -23.37
C SER A 212 2.63 -11.68 -24.32
N TYR A 213 3.21 -10.48 -24.43
CA TYR A 213 2.69 -9.40 -25.26
C TYR A 213 3.81 -8.58 -25.93
N GLY A 214 3.42 -7.75 -26.90
CA GLY A 214 4.32 -6.85 -27.61
C GLY A 214 3.56 -5.64 -28.16
N SER A 215 4.13 -4.97 -29.16
CA SER A 215 3.53 -3.80 -29.79
C SER A 215 2.09 -4.03 -30.28
N GLY A 216 1.20 -3.07 -30.05
CA GLY A 216 -0.17 -3.06 -30.54
C GLY A 216 -1.17 -3.94 -29.77
N HIS A 217 -0.73 -4.79 -28.84
CA HIS A 217 -1.63 -5.59 -28.01
C HIS A 217 -2.29 -4.72 -26.92
N ARG A 218 -3.57 -4.98 -26.64
CA ARG A 218 -4.34 -4.32 -25.58
C ARG A 218 -4.12 -5.05 -24.27
N LEU A 219 -3.73 -4.31 -23.24
CA LEU A 219 -3.59 -4.80 -21.88
C LEU A 219 -4.56 -4.07 -20.97
N ALA A 220 -5.07 -4.74 -19.94
CA ALA A 220 -5.76 -4.05 -18.85
C ALA A 220 -5.38 -4.63 -17.49
N ILE A 221 -5.48 -3.80 -16.46
CA ILE A 221 -5.46 -4.22 -15.06
C ILE A 221 -6.75 -3.69 -14.44
N GLU A 222 -7.50 -4.57 -13.78
CA GLU A 222 -8.70 -4.22 -13.01
C GLU A 222 -8.41 -4.44 -11.53
N VAL A 223 -8.66 -3.40 -10.72
CA VAL A 223 -8.44 -3.42 -9.28
C VAL A 223 -9.78 -3.37 -8.58
N ASP A 224 -10.09 -4.45 -7.85
CA ASP A 224 -11.26 -4.57 -7.01
C ASP A 224 -10.89 -4.22 -5.57
N MET A 225 -11.27 -3.01 -5.14
CA MET A 225 -11.11 -2.53 -3.76
C MET A 225 -12.27 -2.93 -2.83
N SER A 226 -13.34 -3.54 -3.36
CA SER A 226 -14.48 -4.03 -2.58
C SER A 226 -14.13 -5.32 -1.84
N LYS A 227 -13.42 -6.22 -2.52
CA LYS A 227 -12.92 -7.48 -1.95
C LYS A 227 -11.95 -7.21 -0.80
N LYS A 228 -12.02 -8.01 0.27
CA LYS A 228 -11.06 -7.97 1.40
C LYS A 228 -10.48 -9.38 1.59
N PRO A 229 -9.22 -9.66 1.20
CA PRO A 229 -8.23 -8.73 0.64
C PRO A 229 -8.61 -8.19 -0.75
N HIS A 230 -8.15 -6.97 -1.07
CA HIS A 230 -8.30 -6.37 -2.40
C HIS A 230 -7.61 -7.21 -3.46
N VAL A 231 -8.09 -7.17 -4.71
CA VAL A 231 -7.60 -8.02 -5.80
C VAL A 231 -7.27 -7.22 -7.05
N ALA A 232 -6.17 -7.56 -7.73
CA ALA A 232 -5.87 -7.09 -9.08
C ALA A 232 -5.95 -8.25 -10.09
N TYR A 233 -6.71 -8.05 -11.15
CA TYR A 233 -6.90 -8.97 -12.29
C TYR A 233 -6.18 -8.40 -13.52
N PHE A 234 -5.69 -9.28 -14.39
CA PHE A 234 -4.94 -8.91 -15.61
C PHE A 234 -5.69 -9.38 -16.85
N PHE A 235 -5.67 -8.57 -17.91
CA PHE A 235 -6.33 -8.85 -19.18
C PHE A 235 -5.37 -8.69 -20.36
N TYR A 236 -5.49 -9.58 -21.34
CA TYR A 236 -4.75 -9.55 -22.59
C TYR A 236 -5.73 -9.66 -23.77
N ASN A 237 -5.78 -8.63 -24.62
CA ASN A 237 -6.79 -8.47 -25.68
C ASN A 237 -8.21 -8.79 -25.18
N ASP A 238 -8.59 -8.15 -24.05
CA ASP A 238 -9.85 -8.32 -23.32
C ASP A 238 -10.13 -9.69 -22.66
N ASN A 239 -9.23 -10.67 -22.78
CA ASN A 239 -9.35 -11.96 -22.09
C ASN A 239 -8.67 -11.89 -20.71
N GLU A 240 -9.39 -12.25 -19.65
CA GLU A 240 -8.82 -12.41 -18.30
C GLU A 240 -7.70 -13.46 -18.30
N GLN A 241 -6.66 -13.24 -17.50
CA GLN A 241 -5.46 -14.09 -17.44
C GLN A 241 -5.42 -14.95 -16.16
N SER A 242 -4.64 -16.03 -16.16
CA SER A 242 -4.70 -17.05 -15.09
C SER A 242 -4.19 -16.57 -13.73
N GLN A 243 -3.24 -15.64 -13.70
CA GLN A 243 -2.72 -15.05 -12.48
C GLN A 243 -3.54 -13.81 -12.11
N TYR A 244 -3.86 -13.69 -10.82
CA TYR A 244 -4.39 -12.51 -10.17
C TYR A 244 -3.64 -12.31 -8.84
N VAL A 245 -3.61 -11.10 -8.30
CA VAL A 245 -2.88 -10.80 -7.05
C VAL A 245 -3.82 -10.27 -5.98
N GLN A 246 -3.81 -10.93 -4.83
CA GLN A 246 -4.54 -10.52 -3.63
C GLN A 246 -3.64 -9.70 -2.69
N GLY A 247 -4.26 -8.83 -1.90
CA GLY A 247 -3.57 -8.03 -0.88
C GLY A 247 -3.10 -6.66 -1.37
N ILE A 248 -3.72 -6.13 -2.42
CA ILE A 248 -3.41 -4.79 -2.95
C ILE A 248 -3.57 -3.74 -1.82
N PRO A 249 -2.63 -2.80 -1.63
CA PRO A 249 -2.72 -1.76 -0.61
C PRO A 249 -3.96 -0.86 -0.74
N GLU A 250 -4.32 -0.17 0.35
CA GLU A 250 -5.50 0.70 0.44
C GLU A 250 -5.43 1.95 -0.48
N SER A 251 -4.28 2.26 -1.06
CA SER A 251 -4.13 3.33 -2.05
C SER A 251 -2.98 3.03 -3.04
N VAL A 252 -3.30 2.96 -4.33
CA VAL A 252 -2.37 2.60 -5.41
C VAL A 252 -2.57 3.45 -6.66
N LYS A 253 -1.55 3.56 -7.50
CA LYS A 253 -1.60 4.18 -8.83
C LYS A 253 -1.28 3.15 -9.90
N PHE A 254 -1.86 3.28 -11.08
CA PHE A 254 -1.33 2.58 -12.26
C PHE A 254 0.02 3.18 -12.65
N PHE A 255 0.92 2.37 -13.19
CA PHE A 255 2.16 2.82 -13.81
C PHE A 255 2.53 1.98 -15.02
N VAL A 256 3.35 2.57 -15.89
CA VAL A 256 4.01 1.89 -17.01
C VAL A 256 5.52 2.04 -16.82
N CYS A 257 6.29 0.99 -17.04
CA CYS A 257 7.74 1.03 -17.02
C CYS A 257 8.29 0.50 -18.35
N VAL A 258 9.18 1.27 -18.98
CA VAL A 258 9.74 0.98 -20.31
C VAL A 258 11.25 1.21 -20.34
N TYR A 259 11.93 0.54 -21.26
CA TYR A 259 13.30 0.81 -21.67
C TYR A 259 13.37 0.62 -23.19
N ILE A 260 13.95 1.59 -23.91
CA ILE A 260 13.85 1.72 -25.38
C ILE A 260 15.23 1.73 -26.04
#